data_AF-A0A3Q7HR16-F1
#
_entry.id   AF-A0A3Q7HR16-F1
#
_cell.length_a   1.000
_cell.length_b   1.000
_cell.length_c   1.000
_cell.angle_alpha   90.00
_cell.angle_beta   90.00
_cell.angle_gamma   90.00
#
_symmetry.space_group_name_H-M   'P 1'
#
loop_
_entity.id
_entity.type
_entity.pdbx_description
1 polymer ?
#
loop_
_entity_poly.entity_id
_entity_poly.type
_entity_poly.pdbx_seq_one_letter_code
_entity_poly.pdbx_strand_id
1 'polypeptide(L)'
;MAKQVLKVHDLSFAARPKLVTSDIIFYRQKDIFFAKYGDYWKQMRKICISELLGAKMVKSFSLIRQDEVHDLVASIRSTPNVVVNMSEKVLRLTSSAICRSAFGKVWDDRDYLLMIMREVLALLGGFDVSFLDIT
;
A
#
# COMPACT_ATOMS: atom_id res chain seq x y z
N MET A 1 -5.86 -17.13 -20.39
CA MET A 1 -6.61 -17.01 -19.11
C MET A 1 -6.66 -15.59 -18.55
N ALA A 2 -5.55 -14.86 -18.37
CA ALA A 2 -5.57 -13.53 -17.72
C ALA A 2 -6.57 -12.51 -18.32
N LYS A 3 -6.66 -12.43 -19.66
CA LYS A 3 -7.63 -11.55 -20.35
C LYS A 3 -9.09 -11.90 -20.04
N GLN A 4 -9.43 -13.19 -19.94
CA GLN A 4 -10.78 -13.62 -19.58
C GLN A 4 -11.12 -13.19 -18.16
N VAL A 5 -10.23 -13.44 -17.20
CA VAL A 5 -10.43 -13.07 -15.79
C VAL A 5 -10.55 -11.56 -15.60
N LEU A 6 -9.64 -10.77 -16.18
CA LEU A 6 -9.54 -9.34 -15.91
C LEU A 6 -10.41 -8.44 -16.80
N LYS A 7 -11.05 -8.98 -17.85
CA LYS A 7 -11.92 -8.19 -18.74
C LYS A 7 -13.31 -8.79 -18.94
N VAL A 8 -13.42 -10.11 -19.03
CA VAL A 8 -14.70 -10.77 -19.35
C VAL A 8 -15.45 -11.12 -18.07
N HIS A 9 -14.73 -11.56 -17.04
CA HIS A 9 -15.28 -11.94 -15.74
C HIS A 9 -14.78 -11.03 -14.61
N ASP A 10 -14.34 -9.81 -14.94
CA ASP A 10 -13.71 -8.89 -13.99
C ASP A 10 -14.57 -8.63 -12.75
N LEU A 11 -15.88 -8.48 -12.91
CA LEU A 11 -16.83 -8.31 -11.81
C LEU A 11 -16.91 -9.55 -10.90
N SER A 12 -16.89 -10.75 -11.46
CA SER A 12 -16.92 -12.00 -10.69
C SER A 12 -15.67 -12.16 -9.83
N PHE A 13 -14.53 -11.63 -10.29
CA PHE A 13 -13.25 -11.65 -9.58
C PHE A 13 -12.91 -10.34 -8.85
N ALA A 14 -13.77 -9.32 -8.93
CA ALA A 14 -13.61 -8.05 -8.21
C ALA A 14 -14.03 -8.18 -6.75
N ALA A 15 -14.85 -9.17 -6.41
CA ALA A 15 -15.25 -9.44 -5.05
C ALA A 15 -14.06 -10.00 -4.26
N ARG A 16 -13.70 -9.34 -3.15
CA ARG A 16 -12.73 -9.87 -2.20
C ARG A 16 -13.41 -10.80 -1.20
N PRO A 17 -12.77 -11.92 -0.81
CA PRO A 17 -13.24 -12.72 0.31
C PRO A 17 -13.40 -11.84 1.54
N LYS A 18 -14.45 -12.08 2.33
CA LYS A 18 -14.51 -11.44 3.64
C LYS A 18 -13.38 -12.05 4.47
N LEU A 19 -12.66 -11.25 5.24
CA LEU A 19 -11.70 -11.75 6.22
C LEU A 19 -12.04 -11.12 7.56
N VAL A 20 -12.06 -11.90 8.65
CA VAL A 20 -12.32 -11.35 10.00
C VAL A 20 -11.31 -10.24 10.33
N THR A 21 -10.04 -10.47 10.01
CA THR A 21 -8.97 -9.47 10.10
C THR A 21 -9.32 -8.17 9.36
N SER A 22 -9.81 -8.27 8.12
CA SER A 22 -10.16 -7.08 7.33
C SER A 22 -11.37 -6.33 7.89
N ASP A 23 -12.31 -7.03 8.52
CA ASP A 23 -13.48 -6.42 9.15
C ASP A 23 -13.07 -5.57 10.37
N ILE A 24 -12.16 -6.11 11.19
CA ILE A 24 -11.65 -5.43 12.39
C ILE A 24 -10.77 -4.24 12.01
N ILE A 25 -9.81 -4.43 11.11
CA ILE A 25 -8.77 -3.43 10.81
C ILE A 25 -9.29 -2.33 9.88
N PHE A 26 -10.12 -2.66 8.90
CA PHE A 26 -10.54 -1.73 7.85
C PHE A 26 -11.98 -1.24 7.99
N TYR A 27 -12.38 -0.88 9.21
CA TYR A 27 -13.66 -0.22 9.49
C TYR A 27 -14.87 -1.00 8.95
N ARG A 28 -14.93 -2.31 9.23
CA ARG A 28 -15.94 -3.23 8.68
C ARG A 28 -15.96 -3.25 7.15
N GLN A 29 -14.76 -3.33 6.55
CA GLN A 29 -14.56 -3.35 5.10
C GLN A 29 -15.19 -2.12 4.40
N LYS A 30 -15.02 -0.93 4.99
CA LYS A 30 -15.42 0.35 4.38
C LYS A 30 -14.21 1.16 3.91
N ASP A 31 -13.11 0.49 3.61
CA ASP A 31 -11.90 1.08 3.07
C ASP A 31 -11.80 0.85 1.55
N ILE A 32 -10.78 1.42 0.91
CA ILE A 32 -10.58 1.26 -0.54
C ILE A 32 -10.05 -0.12 -0.96
N PHE A 33 -9.42 -0.87 -0.04
CA PHE A 33 -8.81 -2.17 -0.30
C PHE A 33 -9.81 -3.32 -0.19
N PHE A 34 -10.58 -3.40 0.92
CA PHE A 34 -11.47 -4.53 1.21
C PHE A 34 -12.96 -4.24 1.04
N ALA A 35 -13.38 -3.00 0.78
CA ALA A 35 -14.80 -2.75 0.49
C ALA A 35 -15.27 -3.54 -0.73
N LYS A 36 -16.48 -4.08 -0.59
CA LYS A 36 -17.16 -4.81 -1.66
C LYS A 36 -17.34 -3.91 -2.87
N TYR A 37 -17.14 -4.50 -4.05
CA TYR A 37 -17.41 -3.81 -5.31
C TYR A 37 -18.88 -3.33 -5.36
N GLY A 38 -19.07 -2.04 -5.63
CA GLY A 38 -20.35 -1.37 -5.60
C GLY A 38 -20.16 0.15 -5.73
N ASP A 39 -21.24 0.91 -5.63
CA ASP A 39 -21.20 2.36 -5.88
C ASP A 39 -20.31 3.10 -4.87
N TYR A 40 -20.32 2.66 -3.61
CA TYR A 40 -19.42 3.17 -2.58
C TYR A 40 -17.95 3.01 -2.98
N TRP A 41 -17.53 1.78 -3.32
CA TRP A 41 -16.14 1.51 -3.70
C TRP A 41 -15.74 2.27 -4.97
N LYS A 42 -16.64 2.33 -5.98
CA LYS A 42 -16.39 3.09 -7.21
C LYS A 42 -16.17 4.57 -6.93
N GLN A 43 -16.98 5.17 -6.05
CA GLN A 43 -16.85 6.57 -5.66
C GLN A 43 -15.55 6.81 -4.90
N MET A 44 -15.23 5.97 -3.91
CA MET A 44 -13.99 6.08 -3.13
C MET A 44 -12.76 5.94 -4.04
N ARG A 45 -12.78 4.95 -4.95
CA ARG A 45 -11.72 4.77 -5.95
C ARG A 45 -11.56 5.98 -6.85
N LYS A 46 -12.66 6.59 -7.31
CA LYS A 46 -12.62 7.80 -8.14
C LYS A 46 -11.92 8.93 -7.40
N ILE A 47 -12.31 9.19 -6.14
CA ILE A 47 -11.71 10.24 -5.29
C ILE A 47 -10.21 9.97 -5.09
N CYS A 48 -9.81 8.76 -4.71
CA CYS A 48 -8.40 8.45 -4.50
C CYS A 48 -7.57 8.59 -5.78
N ILE A 49 -8.11 8.19 -6.94
CA ILE A 49 -7.40 8.33 -8.22
C ILE A 49 -7.31 9.79 -8.67
N SER A 50 -8.37 10.59 -8.51
CA SER A 50 -8.34 11.98 -8.97
C SER A 50 -7.54 12.88 -8.03
N GLU A 51 -7.70 12.72 -6.72
CA GLU A 51 -7.20 13.67 -5.71
C GLU A 51 -5.89 13.26 -5.06
N LEU A 52 -5.56 11.97 -5.00
CA LEU A 52 -4.37 11.49 -4.27
C LEU A 52 -3.33 10.85 -5.19
N LEU A 53 -3.78 9.98 -6.09
CA LEU A 53 -2.93 9.16 -6.96
C LEU A 53 -2.90 9.66 -8.41
N GLY A 54 -3.47 10.84 -8.67
CA GLY A 54 -3.54 11.43 -9.99
C GLY A 54 -2.18 11.91 -10.49
N ALA A 55 -2.01 11.98 -11.81
CA ALA A 55 -0.74 12.38 -12.43
C ALA A 55 -0.22 13.74 -11.93
N LYS A 56 -1.12 14.68 -11.63
CA LYS A 56 -0.78 15.99 -11.05
C LYS A 56 -0.12 15.84 -9.68
N MET A 57 -0.73 15.06 -8.77
CA MET A 57 -0.22 14.84 -7.42
C MET A 57 1.08 14.03 -7.43
N VAL A 58 1.14 12.98 -8.26
CA VAL A 58 2.37 12.20 -8.43
C VAL A 58 3.53 13.09 -8.91
N LYS A 59 3.26 14.06 -9.80
CA LYS A 59 4.24 15.04 -10.24
C LYS A 59 4.61 16.04 -9.14
N SER A 60 3.66 16.53 -8.33
CA SER A 60 3.99 17.45 -7.23
C SER A 60 4.90 16.83 -6.17
N PHE A 61 4.85 15.51 -5.99
CA PHE A 61 5.75 14.77 -5.09
C PHE A 61 7.12 14.42 -5.72
N SER A 62 7.47 14.99 -6.88
CA SER A 62 8.76 14.71 -7.53
C SER A 62 9.95 15.13 -6.68
N LEU A 63 9.89 16.32 -6.06
CA LEU A 63 10.94 16.85 -5.20
C LEU A 63 11.16 15.96 -3.99
N ILE A 64 10.07 15.53 -3.33
CA ILE A 64 10.16 14.57 -2.22
C ILE A 64 10.92 13.32 -2.65
N ARG A 65 10.58 12.72 -3.81
CA ARG A 65 11.29 11.53 -4.29
C ARG A 65 12.75 11.81 -4.62
N GLN A 66 13.07 12.96 -5.18
CA GLN A 66 14.45 13.35 -5.49
C GLN A 66 15.28 13.49 -4.21
N ASP A 67 14.74 14.14 -3.18
CA ASP A 67 15.38 14.26 -1.87
C ASP A 67 15.65 12.88 -1.26
N GLU A 68 14.65 12.00 -1.19
CA GLU A 68 14.81 10.67 -0.59
C GLU A 68 15.83 9.80 -1.35
N VAL A 69 15.89 9.92 -2.69
CA VAL A 69 16.90 9.24 -3.50
C VAL A 69 18.29 9.82 -3.25
N HIS A 70 18.41 11.14 -3.13
CA HIS A 70 19.67 11.80 -2.80
C HIS A 70 20.23 11.29 -1.47
N ASP A 71 19.39 11.26 -0.44
CA ASP A 71 19.76 10.78 0.91
C ASP A 71 20.17 9.31 0.89
N LEU A 72 19.46 8.48 0.12
CA LEU A 72 19.83 7.08 -0.08
C LEU A 72 21.22 6.95 -0.71
N VAL A 73 21.49 7.67 -1.80
CA VAL A 73 22.79 7.62 -2.49
C VAL A 73 23.91 8.14 -1.59
N ALA A 74 23.68 9.23 -0.86
CA ALA A 74 24.63 9.77 0.10
C ALA A 74 24.95 8.74 1.20
N SER A 75 23.94 8.07 1.74
CA SER A 75 24.12 7.02 2.74
C SER A 75 24.88 5.78 2.23
N ILE A 76 24.80 5.45 0.94
CA ILE A 76 25.55 4.33 0.36
C ILE A 76 27.02 4.76 0.17
N ARG A 77 27.24 5.98 -0.32
CA ARG A 77 28.59 6.53 -0.56
C ARG A 77 29.39 6.70 0.73
N SER A 78 28.73 6.98 1.85
CA SER A 78 29.39 7.15 3.16
C SER A 78 29.87 5.84 3.79
N THR A 79 29.48 4.68 3.25
CA THR A 79 29.90 3.36 3.74
C THR A 79 30.70 2.58 2.69
N PRO A 80 31.88 3.07 2.26
CA PRO A 80 32.69 2.37 1.27
C PRO A 80 33.15 1.02 1.82
N ASN A 81 33.13 -0.01 0.97
CA ASN A 81 33.56 -1.38 1.29
C ASN A 81 32.75 -2.09 2.39
N VAL A 82 31.55 -1.61 2.72
CA VAL A 82 30.62 -2.28 3.63
C VAL A 82 29.51 -2.97 2.82
N VAL A 83 29.13 -4.18 3.22
CA VAL A 83 27.96 -4.86 2.63
C VAL A 83 26.70 -4.10 3.03
N VAL A 84 25.96 -3.59 2.05
CA VAL A 84 24.74 -2.81 2.26
C VAL A 84 23.50 -3.67 2.03
N ASN A 85 22.57 -3.67 2.99
CA ASN A 85 21.25 -4.26 2.80
C ASN A 85 20.36 -3.32 1.95
N MET A 86 20.29 -3.59 0.65
CA MET A 86 19.50 -2.77 -0.28
C MET A 86 17.99 -2.85 -0.03
N SER A 87 17.46 -3.98 0.46
CA SER A 87 16.04 -4.12 0.77
C SER A 87 15.62 -3.18 1.89
N GLU A 88 16.43 -3.07 2.95
CA GLU A 88 16.18 -2.13 4.04
C GLU A 88 16.25 -0.69 3.56
N LYS A 89 17.27 -0.36 2.76
CA LYS A 89 17.46 0.99 2.20
C LYS A 89 16.29 1.43 1.31
N VAL A 90 15.83 0.56 0.41
CA VAL A 90 14.67 0.83 -0.46
C VAL A 90 13.37 0.92 0.35
N LEU A 91 13.20 0.07 1.37
CA LEU A 91 12.04 0.17 2.25
C LEU A 91 12.00 1.50 3.00
N ARG A 92 13.15 1.97 3.51
CA ARG A 92 13.27 3.27 4.17
C ARG A 92 12.90 4.40 3.21
N LEU A 93 13.49 4.43 2.01
CA LEU A 93 13.19 5.41 0.96
C LEU A 93 11.69 5.46 0.64
N THR A 94 11.09 4.30 0.37
CA THR A 94 9.68 4.23 -0.04
C THR A 94 8.75 4.66 1.09
N SER A 95 8.99 4.19 2.30
CA SER A 95 8.22 4.62 3.47
C SER A 95 8.34 6.13 3.66
N SER A 96 9.52 6.71 3.41
CA SER A 96 9.78 8.13 3.64
C SER A 96 9.12 9.02 2.63
N ALA A 97 9.23 8.66 1.35
CA ALA A 97 8.46 9.27 0.30
C ALA A 97 6.95 9.22 0.59
N ILE A 98 6.41 8.08 1.04
CA ILE A 98 4.98 7.94 1.37
C ILE A 98 4.60 8.85 2.54
N CYS A 99 5.34 8.83 3.65
CA CYS A 99 5.00 9.63 4.83
C CYS A 99 5.08 11.13 4.56
N ARG A 100 6.12 11.59 3.86
CA ARG A 100 6.22 13.00 3.45
C ARG A 100 5.13 13.40 2.48
N SER A 101 4.76 12.53 1.54
CA SER A 101 3.69 12.82 0.58
C SER A 101 2.31 12.85 1.24
N ALA A 102 2.03 11.94 2.17
CA ALA A 102 0.72 11.80 2.81
C ALA A 102 0.53 12.76 4.00
N PHE A 103 1.57 12.98 4.80
CA PHE A 103 1.50 13.71 6.08
C PHE A 103 2.36 14.98 6.12
N GLY A 104 3.08 15.30 5.05
CA GLY A 104 3.94 16.49 4.95
C GLY A 104 5.26 16.40 5.71
N LYS A 105 5.48 15.35 6.52
CA LYS A 105 6.71 15.14 7.30
C LYS A 105 7.02 13.67 7.53
N VAL A 106 8.28 13.39 7.85
CA VAL A 106 8.74 12.13 8.43
C VAL A 106 8.45 12.14 9.93
N TRP A 107 7.93 11.05 10.49
CA TRP A 107 7.73 10.91 11.93
C TRP A 107 8.78 9.96 12.50
N ASP A 108 9.11 10.16 13.78
CA ASP A 108 10.05 9.29 14.49
C ASP A 108 9.53 7.85 14.60
N ASP A 109 8.20 7.69 14.72
CA ASP A 109 7.52 6.38 14.79
C ASP A 109 7.32 5.70 13.43
N ARG A 110 8.04 6.12 12.38
CA ARG A 110 7.97 5.48 11.05
C ARG A 110 8.21 3.98 11.11
N ASP A 111 9.23 3.56 11.87
CA ASP A 111 9.61 2.16 11.93
C ASP A 111 8.54 1.33 12.64
N TYR A 112 7.87 1.92 13.62
CA TYR A 112 6.69 1.35 14.27
C TYR A 112 5.51 1.23 13.28
N LEU A 113 5.24 2.26 12.48
CA LEU A 113 4.23 2.19 11.41
C LEU A 113 4.54 1.08 10.40
N LEU A 114 5.80 0.93 9.99
CA LEU A 114 6.23 -0.14 9.08
C LEU A 114 6.09 -1.52 9.71
N MET A 115 6.39 -1.65 11.00
CA MET A 115 6.20 -2.89 11.76
C MET A 115 4.71 -3.28 11.78
N ILE A 116 3.82 -2.36 12.14
CA ILE A 116 2.37 -2.60 12.11
C ILE A 116 1.93 -2.99 10.70
N MET A 117 2.38 -2.27 9.67
CA MET A 117 1.99 -2.57 8.29
C MET A 117 2.41 -3.98 7.87
N ARG A 118 3.59 -4.46 8.29
CA ARG A 118 4.02 -5.84 8.02
C ARG A 118 3.15 -6.87 8.73
N GLU A 119 2.81 -6.62 9.99
CA GLU A 119 1.94 -7.50 10.77
C GLU A 119 0.53 -7.56 10.19
N VAL A 120 -0.04 -6.41 9.84
CA VAL A 120 -1.33 -6.30 9.14
C VAL A 120 -1.28 -7.09 7.82
N LEU A 121 -0.23 -6.92 7.01
CA LEU A 121 -0.09 -7.66 5.75
C LEU A 121 -0.01 -9.18 5.97
N ALA A 122 0.69 -9.64 7.02
CA ALA A 122 0.75 -11.05 7.37
C ALA A 122 -0.63 -11.59 7.79
N LEU A 123 -1.37 -10.86 8.62
CA LEU A 123 -2.71 -11.23 9.07
C LEU A 123 -3.74 -11.22 7.92
N LEU A 124 -3.56 -10.37 6.92
CA LEU A 124 -4.40 -10.33 5.71
C LEU A 124 -4.05 -11.42 4.71
N GLY A 125 -2.82 -11.91 4.73
CA GLY A 125 -2.36 -13.06 3.93
C GLY A 125 -2.81 -14.41 4.47
N GLY A 126 -3.30 -14.47 5.72
CA GLY A 126 -3.89 -15.66 6.31
C GLY A 126 -5.21 -16.00 5.63
N PHE A 127 -5.21 -17.06 4.81
CA PHE A 127 -6.45 -17.66 4.34
C PHE A 127 -7.15 -18.34 5.52
N ASP A 128 -8.29 -17.81 5.95
CA ASP A 128 -9.18 -18.55 6.83
C ASP A 128 -9.92 -19.60 6.00
N VAL A 129 -9.61 -20.87 6.23
CA VAL A 129 -10.17 -22.02 5.50
C VAL A 129 -11.66 -22.22 5.82
N SER A 130 -12.17 -21.58 6.89
CA SER A 130 -13.61 -21.62 7.23
C SER A 130 -14.51 -20.93 6.20
N PHE A 131 -13.95 -20.25 5.19
CA PHE A 131 -14.70 -19.70 4.05
C PHE A 131 -15.26 -20.74 3.07
N LEU A 132 -14.86 -22.01 3.17
CA LEU A 132 -15.39 -23.08 2.32
C LEU A 132 -16.67 -23.75 2.86
N ASP A 133 -17.11 -23.44 4.09
CA ASP A 133 -18.29 -24.07 4.71
C ASP A 133 -19.57 -23.21 4.66
N ILE A 134 -19.55 -22.09 3.91
CA ILE A 134 -20.76 -21.28 3.66
C ILE A 134 -20.90 -21.03 2.16
N THR A 135 -21.13 -22.08 1.38
CA THR A 135 -21.92 -22.05 0.14
C THR A 135 -22.64 -23.37 -0.03
#